data_AF-A0A1K1RLH3-F1
#
_entry.id   AF-A0A1K1RLH3-F1
#
_cell.length_a   1.000
_cell.length_b   1.000
_cell.length_c   1.000
_cell.angle_alpha   90.00
_cell.angle_beta   90.00
_cell.angle_gamma   90.00
#
_symmetry.space_group_name_H-M   'P 1'
#
loop_
_entity.id
_entity.type
_entity.pdbx_description
1 polymer ?
#
loop_
_entity_poly.entity_id
_entity_poly.type
_entity_poly.pdbx_seq_one_letter_code
_entity_poly.pdbx_strand_id
1 'polypeptide(L)' 'MSGIVTVVTEAFTRVVGEPPNRGAETTPEDVGSWGSLAHVQLVFEIERVLGIRMAESVLTNRTTVGALIEAAQAAQRAA' A
#
# COMPACT_ATOMS: atom_id res chain seq x y z
N MET A 1 13.48 2.61 -10.53
CA MET A 1 12.25 2.45 -9.71
C MET A 1 12.67 2.56 -8.25
N SER A 2 12.04 3.44 -7.45
CA SER A 2 12.38 3.60 -6.03
C SER A 2 12.11 2.30 -5.26
N GLY A 3 12.93 1.96 -4.26
CA GLY A 3 12.78 0.73 -3.48
C GLY A 3 11.39 0.59 -2.84
N ILE A 4 10.84 1.70 -2.33
CA ILE A 4 9.50 1.73 -1.70
C ILE A 4 8.39 1.41 -2.70
N VAL A 5 8.47 1.95 -3.93
CA VAL A 5 7.47 1.69 -4.97
C VAL A 5 7.44 0.20 -5.29
N THR A 6 8.61 -0.43 -5.35
CA THR A 6 8.74 -1.88 -5.58
C THR A 6 8.10 -2.66 -4.43
N VAL A 7 8.42 -2.32 -3.18
CA VAL A 7 7.86 -2.99 -2.00
C VAL A 7 6.34 -2.87 -1.93
N VAL A 8 5.79 -1.67 -2.16
CA VAL A 8 4.33 -1.47 -2.12
C VAL A 8 3.65 -2.25 -3.24
N THR A 9 4.22 -2.27 -4.45
CA THR A 9 3.66 -3.01 -5.60
C THR A 9 3.69 -4.52 -5.37
N GLU A 10 4.77 -5.04 -4.78
CA GLU A 10 4.90 -6.45 -4.43
C GLU A 10 3.96 -6.85 -3.28
N ALA A 11 3.85 -6.01 -2.25
CA ALA A 11 2.90 -6.21 -1.16
C ALA A 11 1.46 -6.21 -1.68
N PHE A 12 1.13 -5.29 -2.58
CA PHE A 12 -0.17 -5.25 -3.25
C PHE A 12 -0.44 -6.57 -3.98
N THR A 13 0.48 -7.00 -4.83
CA THR A 13 0.34 -8.25 -5.60
C THR A 13 0.20 -9.47 -4.68
N ARG A 14 0.91 -9.50 -3.55
CA ARG A 14 0.86 -10.61 -2.58
C ARG A 14 -0.47 -10.67 -1.82
N VAL A 15 -1.01 -9.52 -1.41
CA VAL A 15 -2.21 -9.45 -0.58
C VAL A 15 -3.48 -9.50 -1.43
N VAL A 16 -3.49 -8.76 -2.54
CA VAL A 16 -4.65 -8.59 -3.42
C VAL A 16 -4.71 -9.71 -4.47
N GLY A 17 -3.58 -10.35 -4.77
CA GLY A 17 -3.47 -11.48 -5.70
C GLY A 17 -3.20 -11.07 -7.15
N GLU A 18 -3.22 -9.78 -7.46
CA GLU A 18 -2.96 -9.22 -8.78
C GLU A 18 -2.18 -7.89 -8.65
N PRO A 19 -1.37 -7.50 -9.65
CA PRO A 19 -0.64 -6.24 -9.61
C PRO A 19 -1.59 -5.03 -9.77
N PRO A 20 -1.17 -3.83 -9.31
CA PRO A 20 -1.94 -2.60 -9.54
C PRO A 20 -2.15 -2.35 -11.03
N ASN A 21 -3.41 -2.29 -11.48
CA ASN A 21 -3.78 -2.20 -12.89
C ASN A 21 -3.58 -0.79 -13.51
N ARG A 22 -3.49 0.25 -12.67
CA ARG A 22 -3.23 1.65 -13.06
C ARG A 22 -1.98 2.21 -12.37
N GLY A 23 -1.09 1.34 -11.89
CA GLY A 23 0.08 1.76 -11.13
C GLY A 23 -0.31 2.55 -9.88
N ALA A 24 0.29 3.73 -9.69
CA ALA A 24 0.02 4.61 -8.55
C ALA A 24 -1.43 5.12 -8.50
N GLU A 25 -2.12 5.18 -9.63
CA GLU A 25 -3.51 5.66 -9.70
C GLU A 25 -4.54 4.57 -9.41
N THR A 26 -4.11 3.33 -9.15
CA THR A 26 -5.01 2.21 -8.83
C THR A 26 -5.77 2.53 -7.54
N THR A 27 -7.11 2.49 -7.61
CA THR A 27 -8.01 2.65 -6.46
C THR A 27 -8.64 1.31 -6.04
N PRO A 28 -9.31 1.22 -4.88
CA PRO A 28 -10.07 0.04 -4.47
C PRO A 28 -11.19 -0.31 -5.45
N GLU A 29 -11.77 0.68 -6.13
CA GLU A 29 -12.83 0.49 -7.13
C GLU A 29 -12.29 -0.12 -8.44
N ASP A 30 -11.01 0.09 -8.75
CA ASP A 30 -10.37 -0.51 -9.93
C ASP A 30 -10.08 -2.01 -9.72
N VAL A 31 -10.06 -2.50 -8.48
CA VAL A 31 -9.62 -3.85 -8.12
C VAL A 31 -10.61 -4.51 -7.17
N GLY A 32 -11.48 -5.39 -7.69
CA GLY A 32 -12.58 -5.99 -6.93
C GLY A 32 -12.14 -6.83 -5.72
N SER A 33 -10.92 -7.36 -5.74
CA SER A 33 -10.28 -8.10 -4.63
C SER A 33 -9.74 -7.18 -3.53
N TRP A 34 -9.61 -5.87 -3.79
CA TRP A 34 -9.10 -4.88 -2.83
C TRP A 34 -10.21 -4.34 -1.90
N GLY A 35 -10.78 -5.23 -1.09
CA GLY A 35 -11.74 -4.87 -0.03
C GLY A 35 -11.08 -4.27 1.22
N SER A 36 -11.89 -3.89 2.22
CA SER A 36 -11.39 -3.32 3.49
C SER A 36 -10.40 -4.23 4.23
N LEU A 37 -10.63 -5.54 4.25
CA LEU A 37 -9.72 -6.49 4.89
C LEU A 37 -8.38 -6.58 4.15
N ALA A 38 -8.42 -6.67 2.82
CA ALA A 38 -7.23 -6.68 1.98
C ALA A 38 -6.45 -5.36 2.14
N HIS A 39 -7.14 -4.23 2.27
CA HIS A 39 -6.51 -2.94 2.54
C HIS A 39 -5.74 -2.93 3.86
N VAL A 40 -6.36 -3.38 4.96
CA VAL A 40 -5.68 -3.47 6.27
C VAL A 40 -4.48 -4.43 6.22
N GLN A 41 -4.63 -5.59 5.58
CA GLN A 41 -3.54 -6.55 5.39
C GLN A 41 -2.39 -5.96 4.56
N LEU A 42 -2.71 -5.18 3.52
CA LEU A 42 -1.74 -4.50 2.69
C LEU A 42 -0.92 -3.49 3.50
N VAL A 43 -1.56 -2.67 4.32
CA VAL A 43 -0.87 -1.71 5.20
C VAL A 43 0.10 -2.44 6.13
N PHE A 44 -0.34 -3.50 6.80
CA PHE A 44 0.53 -4.28 7.69
C PHE A 44 1.68 -4.98 6.95
N GLU A 45 1.45 -5.47 5.74
CA GLU A 45 2.50 -6.11 4.94
C GLU A 45 3.57 -5.10 4.52
N ILE A 46 3.17 -3.88 4.13
CA ILE A 46 4.11 -2.79 3.80
C ILE A 46 4.94 -2.41 5.04
N GLU A 47 4.29 -2.21 6.19
CA GLU A 47 4.97 -1.92 7.47
C GLU A 47 5.98 -3.01 7.83
N ARG A 48 5.57 -4.28 7.73
CA ARG A 48 6.40 -5.44 8.04
C ARG A 48 7.64 -5.53 7.14
N VAL A 49 7.49 -5.30 5.83
CA VAL A 49 8.61 -5.42 4.87
C VAL A 49 9.58 -4.24 5.00
N LEU A 50 9.06 -3.03 5.25
CA LEU A 50 9.89 -1.83 5.36
C LEU A 50 10.42 -1.58 6.77
N GLY A 51 9.91 -2.27 7.79
CA GLY A 51 10.27 -2.04 9.18
C GLY A 51 9.84 -0.66 9.70
N ILE A 52 8.71 -0.14 9.19
CA ILE A 52 8.17 1.19 9.51
C ILE A 52 6.81 1.07 10.18
N ARG A 53 6.30 2.20 10.70
CA ARG A 53 4.92 2.35 11.11
C ARG A 53 4.30 3.53 10.37
N MET A 54 3.25 3.26 9.60
CA MET A 54 2.50 4.29 8.88
C MET A 54 1.47 4.94 9.81
N ALA A 55 0.95 6.10 9.40
CA ALA A 55 -0.09 6.78 10.16
C ALA A 55 -1.36 5.92 10.23
N GLU A 56 -2.02 5.89 11.39
CA GLU A 56 -3.23 5.08 11.60
C GLU A 56 -4.37 5.46 10.64
N SER A 57 -4.41 6.71 10.17
CA SER A 57 -5.37 7.17 9.17
C SER A 57 -5.28 6.39 7.86
N VAL A 58 -4.11 5.81 7.54
CA VAL A 58 -3.91 5.00 6.34
C VAL A 58 -4.70 3.69 6.40
N LEU A 59 -4.95 3.14 7.59
CA LEU A 59 -5.73 1.88 7.74
C LEU A 59 -7.20 2.05 7.36
N THR A 60 -7.75 3.23 7.57
CA THR A 60 -9.18 3.52 7.36
C THR A 60 -9.43 4.30 6.08
N ASN A 61 -8.45 5.04 5.59
CA ASN A 61 -8.57 5.88 4.41
C ASN A 61 -8.14 5.13 3.14
N ARG A 62 -9.08 4.33 2.60
CA ARG A 62 -8.87 3.57 1.37
C ARG A 62 -8.76 4.53 0.19
N THR A 63 -7.53 4.74 -0.25
CA THR A 63 -7.14 5.70 -1.30
C THR A 63 -6.39 4.95 -2.41
N THR A 64 -5.53 5.63 -3.16
CA THR A 64 -4.76 5.03 -4.25
C THR A 64 -3.53 4.26 -3.77
N VAL A 65 -2.98 3.40 -4.62
CA VAL A 65 -1.64 2.80 -4.39
C VAL A 65 -0.56 3.88 -4.23
N GLY A 66 -0.68 5.00 -4.95
CA GLY A 66 0.19 6.16 -4.82
C GLY A 66 0.17 6.76 -3.42
N ALA A 67 -1.00 6.91 -2.81
CA ALA A 67 -1.13 7.40 -1.45
C ALA A 67 -0.47 6.45 -0.42
N LEU A 68 -0.53 5.12 -0.64
CA LEU A 68 0.21 4.16 0.18
C LEU A 68 1.73 4.32 0.03
N ILE A 69 2.22 4.58 -1.18
CA ILE A 69 3.64 4.86 -1.44
C ILE A 69 4.07 6.14 -0.71
N GLU A 70 3.28 7.21 -0.79
CA GLU A 70 3.56 8.48 -0.11
C GLU A 70 3.55 8.32 1.41
N ALA A 71 2.59 7.56 1.96
CA ALA A 71 2.52 7.26 3.39
C ALA A 71 3.74 6.47 3.87
N ALA A 72 4.15 5.43 3.12
CA ALA A 72 5.35 4.65 3.43
C ALA A 72 6.62 5.51 3.37
N GLN A 73 6.72 6.39 2.37
CA GLN A 73 7.83 7.36 2.26
C GLN A 73 7.85 8.34 3.43
N ALA A 74 6.70 8.86 3.85
CA ALA A 74 6.61 9.77 4.98
C ALA A 74 7.05 9.10 6.28
N ALA A 75 6.58 7.87 6.52
CA ALA A 75 6.98 7.08 7.69
C ALA A 75 8.48 6.77 7.70
N GLN A 76 9.08 6.42 6.55
CA GLN A 76 10.51 6.14 6.47
C GLN A 76 11.38 7.39 6.71
N ARG A 77 10.89 8.59 6.37
CA ARG A 77 11.59 9.85 6.68
C ARG A 77 11.50 10.25 8.16
N ALA A 78 10.52 9.71 8.88
CA ALA A 78 10.27 10.01 10.29
C ALA A 78 10.95 9.02 11.25
N ALA A 79 11.47 7.90 10.74
CA ALA A 79 12.25 6.90 11.47
C ALA A 79 13.74 7.26 11.47
#